data_AF-A0A7S2KGJ6-F1
#
_entry.id   AF-A0A7S2KGJ6-F1
#
_cell.length_a   1.000
_cell.length_b   1.000
_cell.length_c   1.000
_cell.angle_alpha   90.00
_cell.angle_beta   90.00
_cell.angle_gamma   90.00
#
_symmetry.space_group_name_H-M   'P 1'
#
loop_
_entity.id
_entity.type
_entity.pdbx_description
1 polymer ?
#
loop_
_entity_poly.entity_id
_entity_poly.type
_entity_poly.pdbx_seq_one_letter_code
_entity_poly.pdbx_strand_id
1 'polypeptide(L)'
;LGETRCGTTNLCGHLVSVAEASSSSRSGQINGTRIRRIKCYTPFCPWAFPELDHKESFYFVGHYLGIVDPYFYRMAFPLKITRWWEERVLGNIFFCFDGCAQYLTSPSAPYLIASAYQNENSSSSSSGIGEECIPPPPSLVACVRNPVDQAVSWWKYENNACSWGESMGLTEWNTSLRSNDYPPKSIGDALKFSQSRFIRKAYADAEHLAKTLITHQTSYNPFYYRMKRLPNWAITWPGGQLSTIGRSGKYSGNIDRYNNVFSTMFGEKVEDSLERKPREGFVHIVPIENQSRGLLLKGALHPIFADCMARSARRGSKQSGYAADLMASIDCAIDNVCTEDNFNTSRRRNSGRSLANMDLEPSSSDLDELAKYFESNKTR
;
A
#
# COMPACT_ATOMS: atom_id res chain seq x y z
N LEU A 1 -10.88 10.92 20.44
CA LEU A 1 -12.03 10.24 19.81
C LEU A 1 -11.60 9.89 18.39
N GLY A 2 -11.19 8.64 18.24
CA GLY A 2 -10.20 8.18 17.27
C GLY A 2 -10.75 8.07 15.85
N GLU A 3 -10.05 8.71 14.94
CA GLU A 3 -10.22 8.55 13.51
C GLU A 3 -9.98 7.06 13.15
N THR A 4 -10.97 6.40 12.55
CA THR A 4 -10.81 5.08 11.91
C THR A 4 -10.34 5.27 10.48
N ARG A 5 -9.31 6.10 10.28
CA ARG A 5 -8.56 6.12 9.02
C ARG A 5 -7.28 5.32 9.22
N CYS A 6 -7.04 4.36 8.33
CA CYS A 6 -5.72 3.79 8.22
C CYS A 6 -4.75 4.90 7.78
N GLY A 7 -3.49 4.87 8.26
CA GLY A 7 -2.47 5.85 7.85
C GLY A 7 -2.26 5.89 6.33
N THR A 8 -2.61 4.82 5.62
CA THR A 8 -2.60 4.76 4.16
C THR A 8 -3.57 5.76 3.53
N THR A 9 -4.82 5.86 4.02
CA THR A 9 -5.82 6.78 3.47
C THR A 9 -5.37 8.25 3.60
N ASN A 10 -4.84 8.61 4.77
CA ASN A 10 -4.35 9.95 5.02
C ASN A 10 -3.16 10.29 4.10
N LEU A 11 -2.20 9.38 3.97
CA LEU A 11 -1.09 9.55 3.05
C LEU A 11 -1.53 9.69 1.59
N CYS A 12 -2.51 8.90 1.15
CA CYS A 12 -3.07 9.01 -0.21
C CYS A 12 -3.69 10.40 -0.44
N GLY A 13 -4.42 10.93 0.55
CA GLY A 13 -4.94 12.30 0.51
C GLY A 13 -3.83 13.33 0.37
N HIS A 14 -2.76 13.22 1.17
CA HIS A 14 -1.61 14.11 1.06
C HIS A 14 -0.98 14.08 -0.35
N LEU A 15 -0.82 12.90 -0.95
CA LEU A 15 -0.25 12.75 -2.30
C LEU A 15 -1.13 13.41 -3.37
N VAL A 16 -2.46 13.33 -3.25
CA VAL A 16 -3.40 13.99 -4.18
C VAL A 16 -3.34 15.50 -4.01
N SER A 17 -3.42 16.01 -2.77
CA SER A 17 -3.37 17.44 -2.51
C SER A 17 -2.04 18.07 -2.93
N VAL A 18 -0.93 17.33 -2.86
CA VAL A 18 0.37 17.79 -3.40
C VAL A 18 0.29 18.07 -4.90
N ALA A 19 -0.41 17.23 -5.68
CA ALA A 19 -0.59 17.44 -7.11
C ALA A 19 -1.54 18.59 -7.45
N GLU A 20 -2.58 18.81 -6.64
CA GLU A 20 -3.48 19.95 -6.77
C GLU A 20 -2.74 21.27 -6.49
N ALA A 21 -1.98 21.34 -5.39
CA ALA A 21 -1.16 22.49 -5.04
C ALA A 21 -0.12 22.79 -6.13
N SER A 22 0.52 21.75 -6.70
CA SER A 22 1.42 21.89 -7.86
C SER A 22 0.74 22.48 -9.09
N SER A 23 -0.55 22.21 -9.29
CA SER A 23 -1.32 22.72 -10.44
C SER A 23 -1.78 24.18 -10.27
N SER A 24 -1.96 24.63 -9.02
CA SER A 24 -2.47 25.96 -8.67
C SER A 24 -1.40 27.04 -8.56
N SER A 25 -0.11 26.67 -8.51
CA SER A 25 1.00 27.62 -8.43
C SER A 25 1.06 28.48 -9.71
N ARG A 26 0.65 29.75 -9.60
CA ARG A 26 0.45 30.71 -10.71
C ARG A 26 1.75 31.17 -11.39
N SER A 27 2.92 30.89 -10.82
CA SER A 27 4.20 31.20 -11.47
C SER A 27 4.50 30.15 -12.54
N GLY A 28 3.92 30.31 -13.74
CA GLY A 28 4.18 29.42 -14.88
C GLY A 28 5.65 29.36 -15.33
N GLN A 29 6.54 30.18 -14.75
CA GLN A 29 7.97 30.19 -14.99
C GLN A 29 8.74 30.56 -13.71
N ILE A 30 9.75 29.75 -13.36
CA ILE A 30 10.90 30.19 -12.56
C ILE A 30 12.04 30.37 -13.56
N ASN A 31 12.65 31.56 -13.62
CA ASN A 31 13.76 31.87 -14.53
C ASN A 31 13.49 31.51 -16.00
N GLY A 32 12.28 31.78 -16.51
CA GLY A 32 11.90 31.52 -17.91
C GLY A 32 11.61 30.05 -18.23
N THR A 33 11.80 29.11 -17.29
CA THR A 33 11.60 27.68 -17.49
C THR A 33 10.20 27.26 -17.04
N ARG A 34 9.44 26.59 -17.91
CA ARG A 34 8.09 26.09 -17.60
C ARG A 34 8.15 25.11 -16.43
N ILE A 35 7.48 25.44 -15.31
CA ILE A 35 7.38 24.54 -14.16
C ILE A 35 6.54 23.32 -14.56
N ARG A 36 7.12 22.13 -14.37
CA ARG A 36 6.42 20.86 -14.60
C ARG A 36 5.46 20.61 -13.44
N ARG A 37 4.21 20.31 -13.75
CA ARG A 37 3.21 19.98 -12.73
C ARG A 37 3.32 18.52 -12.34
N ILE A 38 3.12 18.23 -11.07
CA ILE A 38 2.92 16.87 -10.58
C ILE A 38 1.46 16.52 -10.85
N LYS A 39 1.25 15.41 -11.56
CA LYS A 39 -0.07 14.81 -11.77
C LYS A 39 -0.11 13.48 -11.06
N CYS A 40 -0.92 13.44 -10.01
CA CYS A 40 -1.10 12.28 -9.17
C CYS A 40 -2.41 11.62 -9.53
N TYR A 41 -2.36 10.32 -9.80
CA TYR A 41 -3.49 9.53 -10.20
C TYR A 41 -3.68 8.38 -9.22
N THR A 42 -4.89 8.27 -8.67
CA THR A 42 -5.34 7.11 -7.91
C THR A 42 -5.79 6.01 -8.87
N PRO A 43 -5.96 4.77 -8.40
CA PRO A 43 -6.59 3.75 -9.21
C PRO A 43 -8.01 4.20 -9.57
N PHE A 44 -8.47 3.84 -10.77
CA PHE A 44 -9.85 3.99 -11.19
C PHE A 44 -10.74 3.13 -10.28
N CYS A 45 -11.57 3.78 -9.48
CA CYS A 45 -12.71 3.17 -8.83
C CYS A 45 -13.97 3.57 -9.62
N PRO A 46 -14.69 2.62 -10.25
CA PRO A 46 -15.94 2.95 -10.95
C PRO A 46 -17.04 3.44 -9.99
N TRP A 47 -16.85 3.28 -8.68
CA TRP A 47 -17.86 3.56 -7.66
C TRP A 47 -17.38 4.76 -6.82
N ALA A 48 -18.04 5.90 -6.99
CA ALA A 48 -17.93 7.01 -6.04
C ALA A 48 -19.03 6.83 -4.99
N PHE A 49 -18.65 6.42 -3.78
CA PHE A 49 -19.57 6.31 -2.65
C PHE A 49 -19.25 7.45 -1.68
N PRO A 50 -20.14 8.41 -1.42
CA PRO A 50 -19.85 9.57 -0.55
C PRO A 50 -19.30 9.20 0.84
N GLU A 51 -19.72 8.06 1.39
CA GLU A 51 -19.31 7.51 2.70
C GLU A 51 -17.97 6.72 2.63
N LEU A 52 -17.56 6.34 1.41
CA LEU A 52 -16.31 5.63 1.10
C LEU A 52 -15.39 6.47 0.20
N ASP A 53 -15.69 7.75 0.01
CA ASP A 53 -14.93 8.67 -0.84
C ASP A 53 -13.56 8.84 -0.18
N HIS A 54 -12.50 8.56 -0.95
CA HIS A 54 -11.13 8.39 -0.46
C HIS A 54 -10.84 7.17 0.42
N LYS A 55 -11.75 6.19 0.60
CA LYS A 55 -11.36 4.91 1.18
C LYS A 55 -10.53 4.10 0.19
N GLU A 56 -9.63 3.30 0.75
CA GLU A 56 -8.65 2.44 0.09
C GLU A 56 -9.13 1.89 -1.25
N SER A 57 -8.34 2.08 -2.30
CA SER A 57 -8.59 1.41 -3.57
C SER A 57 -8.09 -0.04 -3.41
N PHE A 58 -9.01 -1.00 -3.35
CA PHE A 58 -8.73 -2.36 -2.85
C PHE A 58 -8.13 -3.33 -3.88
N TYR A 59 -7.39 -2.88 -4.89
CA TYR A 59 -7.31 -3.64 -6.14
C TYR A 59 -6.24 -4.76 -6.19
N PHE A 60 -5.01 -4.58 -5.66
CA PHE A 60 -3.94 -5.58 -5.89
C PHE A 60 -4.07 -6.91 -5.12
N VAL A 61 -4.89 -7.05 -4.05
CA VAL A 61 -5.00 -8.34 -3.32
C VAL A 61 -6.25 -9.15 -3.64
N GLY A 62 -6.89 -8.90 -4.79
CA GLY A 62 -8.03 -9.72 -5.22
C GLY A 62 -9.29 -9.49 -4.38
N HIS A 63 -9.49 -8.30 -3.82
CA HIS A 63 -10.79 -7.97 -3.22
C HIS A 63 -11.90 -7.84 -4.25
N TYR A 64 -11.57 -7.56 -5.51
CA TYR A 64 -12.54 -7.63 -6.60
C TYR A 64 -12.78 -9.10 -6.98
N LEU A 65 -13.67 -9.76 -6.23
CA LEU A 65 -14.14 -11.14 -6.47
C LEU A 65 -13.05 -12.22 -6.43
N GLY A 66 -11.94 -11.99 -5.73
CA GLY A 66 -10.80 -12.92 -5.70
C GLY A 66 -9.91 -12.85 -6.95
N ILE A 67 -10.25 -12.00 -7.93
CA ILE A 67 -9.54 -11.94 -9.22
C ILE A 67 -8.27 -11.12 -9.05
N VAL A 68 -7.13 -11.77 -9.23
CA VAL A 68 -5.81 -11.16 -9.22
C VAL A 68 -5.23 -11.37 -10.63
N ASP A 69 -5.54 -10.45 -11.55
CA ASP A 69 -4.96 -10.52 -12.90
C ASP A 69 -4.30 -9.20 -13.36
N PRO A 70 -3.04 -9.27 -13.84
CA PRO A 70 -2.35 -8.14 -14.46
C PRO A 70 -3.09 -7.38 -15.55
N TYR A 71 -3.96 -8.07 -16.30
CA TYR A 71 -4.82 -7.46 -17.32
C TYR A 71 -5.76 -6.43 -16.71
N PHE A 72 -6.44 -6.76 -15.61
CA PHE A 72 -7.38 -5.87 -14.98
C PHE A 72 -6.69 -4.70 -14.25
N TYR A 73 -5.43 -4.85 -13.84
CA TYR A 73 -4.62 -3.73 -13.33
C TYR A 73 -4.46 -2.62 -14.36
N ARG A 74 -4.41 -2.92 -15.66
CA ARG A 74 -4.33 -1.87 -16.69
C ARG A 74 -5.58 -0.99 -16.77
N MET A 75 -6.72 -1.50 -16.31
CA MET A 75 -7.98 -0.75 -16.25
C MET A 75 -8.18 -0.03 -14.92
N ALA A 76 -7.61 -0.58 -13.84
CA ALA A 76 -7.61 0.04 -12.52
C ALA A 76 -6.58 1.15 -12.38
N PHE A 77 -5.60 1.29 -13.29
CA PHE A 77 -4.62 2.38 -13.28
C PHE A 77 -4.82 3.25 -14.52
N PRO A 78 -4.41 4.53 -14.51
CA PRO A 78 -4.53 5.37 -15.69
C PRO A 78 -3.81 4.72 -16.87
N LEU A 79 -4.45 4.82 -18.04
CA LEU A 79 -4.00 4.15 -19.25
C LEU A 79 -2.56 4.57 -19.62
N LYS A 80 -1.83 3.68 -20.31
CA LYS A 80 -0.49 4.01 -20.87
C LYS A 80 -0.52 5.28 -21.72
N ILE A 81 -1.64 5.55 -22.38
CA ILE A 81 -1.85 6.79 -23.16
C ILE A 81 -1.96 8.03 -22.26
N THR A 82 -2.60 7.93 -21.09
CA THR A 82 -2.67 9.03 -20.10
C THR A 82 -1.28 9.39 -19.62
N ARG A 83 -0.49 8.37 -19.24
CA ARG A 83 0.91 8.56 -18.87
C ARG A 83 1.72 9.20 -20.01
N TRP A 84 1.61 8.65 -21.22
CA TRP A 84 2.32 9.19 -22.39
C TRP A 84 1.95 10.65 -22.65
N TRP A 85 0.66 10.98 -22.62
CA TRP A 85 0.18 12.34 -22.83
C TRP A 85 0.74 13.30 -21.79
N GLU A 86 0.68 12.93 -20.51
CA GLU A 86 1.20 13.73 -19.41
C GLU A 86 2.71 13.94 -19.52
N GLU A 87 3.49 12.87 -19.70
CA GLU A 87 4.94 12.94 -19.71
C GLU A 87 5.50 13.52 -21.02
N ARG A 88 4.94 13.15 -22.19
CA ARG A 88 5.50 13.48 -23.51
C ARG A 88 4.88 14.71 -24.15
N VAL A 89 3.58 14.92 -24.00
CA VAL A 89 2.86 16.04 -24.64
C VAL A 89 2.80 17.24 -23.69
N LEU A 90 2.37 17.02 -22.44
CA LEU A 90 2.20 18.10 -21.47
C LEU A 90 3.50 18.43 -20.72
N GLY A 91 4.47 17.51 -20.71
CA GLY A 91 5.72 17.66 -19.97
C GLY A 91 5.54 17.63 -18.45
N ASN A 92 4.43 17.08 -17.96
CA ASN A 92 4.14 16.92 -16.55
C ASN A 92 4.86 15.69 -15.98
N ILE A 93 4.97 15.64 -14.66
CA ILE A 93 5.41 14.43 -13.95
C ILE A 93 4.18 13.59 -13.66
N PHE A 94 4.18 12.37 -14.18
CA PHE A 94 3.11 11.43 -13.95
C PHE A 94 3.45 10.54 -12.75
N PHE A 95 2.62 10.60 -11.71
CA PHE A 95 2.68 9.72 -10.57
C PHE A 95 1.36 8.95 -10.47
N CYS A 96 1.46 7.64 -10.29
CA CYS A 96 0.30 6.82 -9.99
C CYS A 96 0.64 5.92 -8.82
N PHE A 97 -0.31 5.82 -7.89
CA PHE A 97 -0.15 5.00 -6.70
C PHE A 97 -1.42 4.21 -6.44
N ASP A 98 -1.28 3.22 -5.58
CA ASP A 98 -2.39 2.51 -4.98
C ASP A 98 -2.19 2.39 -3.48
N GLY A 99 -3.28 2.46 -2.73
CA GLY A 99 -3.30 2.52 -1.29
C GLY A 99 -4.24 1.48 -0.71
N CYS A 100 -3.67 0.44 -0.12
CA CYS A 100 -4.40 -0.60 0.61
C CYS A 100 -3.69 -0.89 1.93
N ALA A 101 -4.40 -0.78 3.06
CA ALA A 101 -3.82 -1.04 4.39
C ALA A 101 -3.41 -2.50 4.60
N GLN A 102 -3.86 -3.37 3.69
CA GLN A 102 -3.74 -4.81 3.85
C GLN A 102 -2.53 -5.40 3.14
N TYR A 103 -1.91 -4.68 2.19
CA TYR A 103 -0.75 -5.13 1.43
C TYR A 103 0.35 -5.64 2.35
N LEU A 104 0.73 -4.82 3.33
CA LEU A 104 1.82 -5.14 4.22
C LEU A 104 1.58 -6.45 5.00
N THR A 105 0.35 -6.68 5.46
CA THR A 105 0.02 -7.87 6.28
C THR A 105 -0.27 -9.12 5.45
N SER A 106 -0.49 -8.98 4.15
CA SER A 106 -0.86 -10.09 3.27
C SER A 106 0.33 -11.01 3.02
N PRO A 107 0.16 -12.34 3.17
CA PRO A 107 1.22 -13.30 2.84
C PRO A 107 1.46 -13.39 1.33
N SER A 108 0.42 -13.14 0.52
CA SER A 108 0.46 -13.32 -0.94
C SER A 108 0.83 -12.05 -1.70
N ALA A 109 0.50 -10.87 -1.17
CA ALA A 109 0.69 -9.60 -1.87
C ALA A 109 2.11 -9.32 -2.41
N PRO A 110 3.23 -9.52 -1.66
CA PRO A 110 4.56 -9.23 -2.20
C PRO A 110 4.87 -10.03 -3.47
N TYR A 111 4.43 -11.28 -3.50
CA TYR A 111 4.60 -12.17 -4.63
C TYR A 111 3.77 -11.73 -5.84
N LEU A 112 2.48 -11.46 -5.61
CA LEU A 112 1.57 -11.04 -6.67
C LEU A 112 1.97 -9.70 -7.29
N ILE A 113 2.39 -8.74 -6.47
CA ILE A 113 2.89 -7.44 -6.94
C ILE A 113 4.16 -7.63 -7.76
N ALA A 114 5.14 -8.41 -7.27
CA ALA A 114 6.37 -8.64 -8.01
C ALA A 114 6.11 -9.29 -9.39
N SER A 115 5.23 -10.29 -9.43
CA SER A 115 4.81 -10.95 -10.68
C SER A 115 4.10 -9.99 -11.66
N ALA A 116 3.22 -9.13 -11.16
CA ALA A 116 2.52 -8.16 -12.00
C ALA A 116 3.49 -7.20 -12.72
N TYR A 117 4.54 -6.76 -12.03
CA TYR A 117 5.56 -5.87 -12.59
C TYR A 117 6.59 -6.61 -13.47
N GLN A 118 6.85 -7.89 -13.22
CA GLN A 118 7.75 -8.68 -14.07
C GLN A 118 7.12 -8.99 -15.46
N ASN A 119 5.83 -9.30 -15.50
CA ASN A 119 5.15 -9.73 -16.73
C ASN A 119 4.98 -8.61 -17.78
N GLU A 120 5.06 -7.33 -17.39
CA GLU A 120 5.13 -6.23 -18.36
C GLU A 120 6.39 -6.31 -19.24
N ASN A 121 7.44 -7.02 -18.80
CA ASN A 121 8.77 -7.02 -19.43
C ASN A 121 8.83 -8.02 -20.59
N SER A 122 8.13 -9.14 -20.44
CA SER A 122 8.16 -10.26 -21.39
C SER A 122 7.31 -10.01 -22.64
N SER A 123 6.52 -8.93 -22.67
CA SER A 123 5.63 -8.61 -23.80
C SER A 123 6.17 -7.54 -24.74
N SER A 124 7.30 -6.91 -24.42
CA SER A 124 7.97 -5.89 -25.25
C SER A 124 9.16 -6.41 -26.08
N SER A 125 9.48 -7.71 -26.00
CA SER A 125 10.67 -8.33 -26.61
C SER A 125 10.49 -8.79 -28.07
N SER A 126 9.42 -8.40 -28.77
CA SER A 126 9.18 -8.80 -30.17
C SER A 126 9.72 -7.81 -31.23
N SER A 127 10.28 -6.67 -30.83
CA SER A 127 10.99 -5.75 -31.74
C SER A 127 12.48 -5.76 -31.37
N GLY A 128 13.28 -6.54 -32.10
CA GLY A 128 14.70 -6.82 -31.83
C GLY A 128 15.69 -5.65 -31.97
N ILE A 129 15.29 -4.43 -31.61
CA ILE A 129 16.14 -3.24 -31.63
C ILE A 129 15.80 -2.40 -30.38
N GLY A 130 16.43 -2.71 -29.26
CA GLY A 130 16.34 -1.91 -28.04
C GLY A 130 16.74 -2.70 -26.79
N GLU A 131 17.60 -2.12 -25.95
CA GLU A 131 17.89 -2.64 -24.60
C GLU A 131 16.60 -3.06 -23.89
N GLU A 132 16.59 -4.25 -23.30
CA GLU A 132 15.54 -4.69 -22.37
C GLU A 132 15.49 -3.71 -21.18
N CYS A 133 14.67 -2.67 -21.31
CA CYS A 133 14.46 -1.71 -20.24
C CYS A 133 13.55 -2.36 -19.20
N ILE A 134 14.16 -3.01 -18.20
CA ILE A 134 13.43 -3.55 -17.06
C ILE A 134 12.77 -2.38 -16.33
N PRO A 135 11.44 -2.34 -16.22
CA PRO A 135 10.76 -1.34 -15.44
C PRO A 135 11.22 -1.48 -13.99
N PRO A 136 11.48 -0.34 -13.35
CA PRO A 136 11.99 -0.36 -12.00
C PRO A 136 10.89 -0.89 -11.05
N PRO A 137 11.27 -1.60 -9.98
CA PRO A 137 10.33 -2.22 -9.04
C PRO A 137 9.43 -1.18 -8.39
N PRO A 138 8.17 -1.47 -8.05
CA PRO A 138 7.33 -0.49 -7.37
C PRO A 138 7.95 -0.07 -6.03
N SER A 139 7.83 1.21 -5.69
CA SER A 139 8.20 1.70 -4.36
C SER A 139 7.03 1.43 -3.41
N LEU A 140 7.24 0.59 -2.39
CA LEU A 140 6.21 0.34 -1.38
C LEU A 140 6.34 1.35 -0.25
N VAL A 141 5.21 1.86 0.23
CA VAL A 141 5.17 2.76 1.38
C VAL A 141 4.35 2.13 2.50
N ALA A 142 5.00 1.87 3.63
CA ALA A 142 4.40 1.28 4.82
C ALA A 142 4.12 2.37 5.87
N CYS A 143 2.83 2.65 6.10
CA CYS A 143 2.42 3.52 7.21
C CYS A 143 2.42 2.71 8.51
N VAL A 144 3.30 3.04 9.46
CA VAL A 144 3.46 2.27 10.71
C VAL A 144 3.17 3.14 11.93
N ARG A 145 2.78 2.51 13.03
CA ARG A 145 2.69 3.13 14.36
C ARG A 145 3.09 2.11 15.42
N ASN A 146 3.01 2.46 16.70
CA ASN A 146 3.21 1.48 17.78
C ASN A 146 2.39 0.18 17.52
N PRO A 147 3.01 -1.02 17.58
CA PRO A 147 2.34 -2.29 17.32
C PRO A 147 1.06 -2.54 18.14
N VAL A 148 1.06 -2.17 19.42
CA VAL A 148 -0.10 -2.31 20.31
C VAL A 148 -1.21 -1.38 19.84
N ASP A 149 -0.89 -0.11 19.59
CA ASP A 149 -1.86 0.87 19.10
C ASP A 149 -2.46 0.48 17.74
N GLN A 150 -1.68 -0.15 16.87
CA GLN A 150 -2.17 -0.67 15.60
C GLN A 150 -3.13 -1.84 15.80
N ALA A 151 -2.80 -2.79 16.68
CA ALA A 151 -3.67 -3.92 16.99
C ALA A 151 -5.01 -3.45 17.58
N VAL A 152 -4.96 -2.52 18.54
CA VAL A 152 -6.15 -1.89 19.13
C VAL A 152 -6.95 -1.12 18.09
N SER A 153 -6.28 -0.36 17.22
CA SER A 153 -6.95 0.38 16.14
C SER A 153 -7.69 -0.55 15.19
N TRP A 154 -7.10 -1.69 14.82
CA TRP A 154 -7.75 -2.70 13.97
C TRP A 154 -8.91 -3.38 14.69
N TRP A 155 -8.72 -3.76 15.95
CA TRP A 155 -9.78 -4.35 16.77
C TRP A 155 -11.02 -3.47 16.81
N LYS A 156 -10.86 -2.17 17.09
CA LYS A 156 -11.97 -1.21 17.11
C LYS A 156 -12.62 -1.06 15.74
N TYR A 157 -11.81 -0.94 14.69
CA TYR A 157 -12.33 -0.83 13.33
C TYR A 157 -13.20 -2.03 12.94
N GLU A 158 -12.68 -3.24 13.13
CA GLU A 158 -13.36 -4.47 12.73
C GLU A 158 -14.64 -4.70 13.52
N ASN A 159 -14.62 -4.50 14.84
CA ASN A 159 -15.83 -4.65 15.63
C ASN A 159 -16.91 -3.62 15.26
N ASN A 160 -16.53 -2.40 14.90
CA ASN A 160 -17.47 -1.41 14.39
C ASN A 160 -18.03 -1.81 13.02
N ALA A 161 -17.19 -2.37 12.15
CA ALA A 161 -17.63 -2.90 10.86
C ALA A 161 -18.58 -4.09 11.02
N CYS A 162 -18.31 -4.99 11.96
CA CYS A 162 -19.19 -6.11 12.32
C CYS A 162 -20.54 -5.59 12.82
N SER A 163 -20.55 -4.67 13.80
CA SER A 163 -21.79 -4.09 14.34
C SER A 163 -22.61 -3.36 13.27
N TRP A 164 -21.95 -2.63 12.37
CA TRP A 164 -22.62 -2.03 11.22
C TRP A 164 -23.21 -3.07 10.28
N GLY A 165 -22.47 -4.13 9.94
CA GLY A 165 -22.96 -5.23 9.12
C GLY A 165 -24.17 -5.94 9.73
N GLU A 166 -24.12 -6.25 11.03
CA GLU A 166 -25.22 -6.85 11.78
C GLU A 166 -26.47 -5.95 11.76
N SER A 167 -26.30 -4.63 11.90
CA SER A 167 -27.42 -3.67 11.80
C SER A 167 -28.09 -3.66 10.43
N MET A 168 -27.38 -4.12 9.39
CA MET A 168 -27.89 -4.30 8.03
C MET A 168 -28.44 -5.71 7.78
N GLY A 169 -28.54 -6.55 8.82
CA GLY A 169 -29.00 -7.94 8.72
C GLY A 169 -27.94 -8.95 8.28
N LEU A 170 -26.66 -8.56 8.24
CA LEU A 170 -25.55 -9.48 7.92
C LEU A 170 -25.10 -10.21 9.19
N THR A 171 -25.85 -11.24 9.60
CA THR A 171 -25.61 -11.98 10.86
C THR A 171 -24.81 -13.27 10.68
N GLU A 172 -24.54 -13.69 9.44
CA GLU A 172 -23.84 -14.93 9.15
C GLU A 172 -22.36 -14.69 8.86
N TRP A 173 -21.51 -15.43 9.58
CA TRP A 173 -20.08 -15.46 9.34
C TRP A 173 -19.74 -16.65 8.46
N ASN A 174 -18.80 -16.47 7.52
CA ASN A 174 -18.31 -17.58 6.72
C ASN A 174 -17.34 -18.47 7.53
N THR A 175 -17.91 -19.23 8.46
CA THR A 175 -17.19 -20.12 9.40
C THR A 175 -16.42 -21.22 8.67
N SER A 176 -16.88 -21.63 7.48
CA SER A 176 -16.16 -22.59 6.63
C SER A 176 -14.77 -22.07 6.21
N LEU A 177 -14.59 -20.74 6.10
CA LEU A 177 -13.32 -20.10 5.79
C LEU A 177 -12.57 -19.59 7.02
N ARG A 178 -13.28 -19.36 8.14
CA ARG A 178 -12.77 -18.62 9.30
C ARG A 178 -12.66 -19.44 10.59
N SER A 179 -13.09 -20.70 10.58
CA SER A 179 -13.34 -21.54 11.77
C SER A 179 -14.57 -21.13 12.58
N ASN A 180 -15.00 -22.02 13.47
CA ASN A 180 -16.10 -21.78 14.42
C ASN A 180 -15.71 -20.83 15.56
N ASP A 181 -14.42 -20.51 15.71
CA ASP A 181 -13.91 -19.60 16.75
C ASP A 181 -13.98 -18.13 16.30
N TYR A 182 -14.47 -17.86 15.08
CA TYR A 182 -14.62 -16.52 14.53
C TYR A 182 -16.10 -16.04 14.60
N PRO A 183 -16.35 -14.79 15.02
CA PRO A 183 -15.38 -13.78 15.45
C PRO A 183 -14.90 -13.99 16.91
N PRO A 184 -13.62 -13.71 17.22
CA PRO A 184 -13.13 -13.67 18.60
C PRO A 184 -13.89 -12.63 19.44
N LYS A 185 -14.09 -12.91 20.73
CA LYS A 185 -14.91 -12.09 21.64
C LYS A 185 -14.14 -10.96 22.32
N SER A 186 -12.82 -11.10 22.43
CA SER A 186 -11.93 -10.10 23.01
C SER A 186 -10.68 -9.95 22.14
N ILE A 187 -9.94 -8.85 22.31
CA ILE A 187 -8.68 -8.67 21.58
C ILE A 187 -7.62 -9.69 22.03
N GLY A 188 -7.64 -10.14 23.30
CA GLY A 188 -6.83 -11.25 23.78
C GLY A 188 -7.20 -12.57 23.09
N ASP A 189 -8.49 -12.87 22.91
CA ASP A 189 -8.93 -14.03 22.13
C ASP A 189 -8.53 -13.91 20.66
N ALA A 190 -8.61 -12.71 20.08
CA ALA A 190 -8.14 -12.46 18.71
C ALA A 190 -6.63 -12.67 18.57
N LEU A 191 -5.85 -12.25 19.57
CA LEU A 191 -4.43 -12.51 19.64
C LEU A 191 -4.14 -14.02 19.74
N LYS A 192 -4.84 -14.77 20.59
CA LYS A 192 -4.72 -16.24 20.66
C LYS A 192 -5.12 -16.92 19.36
N PHE A 193 -6.24 -16.50 18.77
CA PHE A 193 -6.74 -17.00 17.51
C PHE A 193 -5.74 -16.78 16.36
N SER A 194 -5.15 -15.58 16.28
CA SER A 194 -4.11 -15.23 15.29
C SER A 194 -2.86 -16.12 15.37
N GLN A 195 -2.62 -16.73 16.54
CA GLN A 195 -1.49 -17.60 16.81
C GLN A 195 -1.84 -19.09 16.69
N SER A 196 -3.12 -19.42 16.51
CA SER A 196 -3.59 -20.80 16.39
C SER A 196 -2.88 -21.54 15.24
N ARG A 197 -2.77 -22.86 15.37
CA ARG A 197 -2.21 -23.73 14.33
C ARG A 197 -2.96 -23.56 13.00
N PHE A 198 -4.27 -23.40 13.06
CA PHE A 198 -5.14 -23.16 11.92
C PHE A 198 -4.72 -21.89 11.15
N ILE A 199 -4.65 -20.73 11.82
CA ILE A 199 -4.28 -19.46 11.18
C ILE A 199 -2.82 -19.46 10.71
N ARG A 200 -1.90 -20.01 11.51
CA ARG A 200 -0.49 -20.14 11.09
C ARG A 200 -0.35 -20.96 9.80
N LYS A 201 -1.05 -22.09 9.72
CA LYS A 201 -1.07 -22.94 8.52
C LYS A 201 -1.70 -22.20 7.33
N ALA A 202 -2.86 -21.59 7.51
CA ALA A 202 -3.56 -20.89 6.42
C ALA A 202 -2.71 -19.78 5.79
N TYR A 203 -1.98 -19.01 6.60
CA TYR A 203 -1.03 -18.01 6.10
C TYR A 203 0.17 -18.63 5.37
N ALA A 204 0.75 -19.71 5.91
CA ALA A 204 1.88 -20.38 5.28
C ALA A 204 1.48 -21.01 3.93
N ASP A 205 0.29 -21.62 3.88
CA ASP A 205 -0.29 -22.18 2.65
C ASP A 205 -0.55 -21.07 1.62
N ALA A 206 -1.07 -19.91 2.05
CA ALA A 206 -1.35 -18.78 1.15
C ALA A 206 -0.07 -18.16 0.59
N GLU A 207 0.97 -18.04 1.42
CA GLU A 207 2.30 -17.60 1.00
C GLU A 207 2.92 -18.59 0.00
N HIS A 208 2.88 -19.88 0.33
CA HIS A 208 3.39 -20.94 -0.53
C HIS A 208 2.67 -20.97 -1.87
N LEU A 209 1.34 -20.87 -1.87
CA LEU A 209 0.54 -20.77 -3.09
C LEU A 209 1.02 -19.59 -3.94
N ALA A 210 1.08 -18.38 -3.37
CA ALA A 210 1.49 -17.19 -4.11
C ALA A 210 2.90 -17.31 -4.69
N LYS A 211 3.86 -17.83 -3.92
CA LYS A 211 5.23 -18.11 -4.38
C LYS A 211 5.25 -19.08 -5.57
N THR A 212 4.53 -20.19 -5.45
CA THR A 212 4.40 -21.22 -6.50
C THR A 212 3.73 -20.67 -7.77
N LEU A 213 2.76 -19.75 -7.62
CA LEU A 213 2.12 -19.11 -8.76
C LEU A 213 3.09 -18.26 -9.59
N ILE A 214 4.13 -17.66 -8.98
CA ILE A 214 5.20 -16.96 -9.70
C ILE A 214 6.15 -17.93 -10.38
N THR A 215 6.65 -18.94 -9.65
CA THR A 215 7.70 -19.82 -10.18
C THR A 215 7.26 -20.59 -11.41
N HIS A 216 5.97 -20.95 -11.51
CA HIS A 216 5.41 -21.65 -12.66
C HIS A 216 4.98 -20.75 -13.83
N GLN A 217 5.05 -19.41 -13.71
CA GLN A 217 4.79 -18.53 -14.85
C GLN A 217 5.89 -18.61 -15.93
N THR A 218 7.06 -19.15 -15.61
CA THR A 218 8.24 -19.15 -16.49
C THR A 218 8.25 -20.26 -17.54
N SER A 219 7.33 -21.23 -17.50
CA SER A 219 7.54 -22.52 -18.21
C SER A 219 6.48 -22.92 -19.26
N TYR A 220 5.25 -22.40 -19.30
CA TYR A 220 4.26 -22.86 -20.29
C TYR A 220 3.17 -21.83 -20.68
N ASN A 221 2.84 -21.83 -21.98
CA ASN A 221 1.72 -21.21 -22.71
C ASN A 221 1.04 -19.94 -22.12
N PRO A 222 1.27 -18.74 -22.71
CA PRO A 222 0.77 -17.45 -22.18
C PRO A 222 -0.75 -17.26 -22.22
N PHE A 223 -1.52 -18.12 -22.90
CA PHE A 223 -2.98 -17.97 -22.99
C PHE A 223 -3.76 -18.60 -21.83
N TYR A 224 -3.21 -19.57 -21.10
CA TYR A 224 -3.92 -20.27 -20.01
C TYR A 224 -3.80 -19.61 -18.63
N TYR A 225 -2.94 -18.60 -18.47
CA TYR A 225 -2.55 -18.04 -17.17
C TYR A 225 -3.23 -16.72 -16.78
N ARG A 226 -4.18 -16.23 -17.59
CA ARG A 226 -4.72 -14.86 -17.51
C ARG A 226 -5.83 -14.59 -16.49
N MET A 227 -6.13 -15.51 -15.57
CA MET A 227 -7.00 -15.20 -14.42
C MET A 227 -6.72 -16.17 -13.27
N LYS A 228 -5.71 -15.89 -12.45
CA LYS A 228 -5.51 -16.65 -11.21
C LYS A 228 -6.34 -16.02 -10.10
N ARG A 229 -7.58 -16.47 -9.96
CA ARG A 229 -8.38 -16.18 -8.77
C ARG A 229 -7.73 -16.86 -7.57
N LEU A 230 -7.30 -16.09 -6.58
CA LEU A 230 -6.90 -16.69 -5.31
C LEU A 230 -8.13 -17.40 -4.74
N PRO A 231 -7.99 -18.63 -4.23
CA PRO A 231 -9.11 -19.28 -3.55
C PRO A 231 -9.50 -18.44 -2.33
N ASN A 232 -10.78 -18.49 -1.95
CA ASN A 232 -11.31 -17.60 -0.91
C ASN A 232 -10.59 -17.72 0.45
N TRP A 233 -9.91 -18.83 0.72
CA TRP A 233 -9.12 -19.04 1.95
C TRP A 233 -7.74 -18.35 1.91
N ALA A 234 -7.22 -18.05 0.72
CA ALA A 234 -5.89 -17.47 0.49
C ALA A 234 -5.94 -15.97 0.18
N ILE A 235 -7.10 -15.34 0.32
CA ILE A 235 -7.24 -13.88 0.21
C ILE A 235 -6.39 -13.15 1.26
N THR A 236 -6.37 -11.84 1.20
CA THR A 236 -5.51 -10.93 1.98
C THR A 236 -5.32 -11.27 3.45
N TRP A 237 -6.36 -11.80 4.09
CA TRP A 237 -6.36 -12.22 5.49
C TRP A 237 -6.92 -13.63 5.64
N PRO A 238 -6.07 -14.67 5.53
CA PRO A 238 -6.48 -16.03 5.80
C PRO A 238 -7.11 -16.15 7.20
N GLY A 239 -8.34 -16.64 7.26
CA GLY A 239 -9.14 -16.71 8.50
C GLY A 239 -9.83 -15.41 8.95
N GLY A 240 -9.87 -14.37 8.10
CA GLY A 240 -10.60 -13.12 8.35
C GLY A 240 -9.79 -12.03 9.06
N GLN A 241 -10.32 -10.81 9.10
CA GLN A 241 -9.61 -9.62 9.58
C GLN A 241 -9.11 -9.72 11.02
N LEU A 242 -9.95 -10.21 11.94
CA LEU A 242 -9.57 -10.38 13.35
C LEU A 242 -8.48 -11.44 13.55
N SER A 243 -8.23 -12.30 12.57
CA SER A 243 -7.09 -13.24 12.61
C SER A 243 -5.74 -12.52 12.49
N THR A 244 -5.72 -11.25 12.10
CA THR A 244 -4.49 -10.50 11.87
C THR A 244 -3.98 -9.76 13.09
N ILE A 245 -4.68 -9.75 14.22
CA ILE A 245 -4.31 -8.94 15.40
C ILE A 245 -2.85 -9.16 15.82
N GLY A 246 -2.40 -10.42 15.95
CA GLY A 246 -0.99 -10.74 16.24
C GLY A 246 -0.01 -10.50 15.08
N ARG A 247 -0.50 -10.20 13.87
CA ARG A 247 0.34 -9.92 12.68
C ARG A 247 0.40 -8.44 12.31
N SER A 248 -0.65 -7.67 12.60
CA SER A 248 -0.77 -6.25 12.24
C SER A 248 0.30 -5.38 12.90
N GLY A 249 0.82 -5.78 14.05
CA GLY A 249 1.93 -5.10 14.73
C GLY A 249 3.33 -5.63 14.36
N LYS A 250 3.43 -6.70 13.56
CA LYS A 250 4.72 -7.31 13.16
C LYS A 250 5.22 -6.74 11.84
N TYR A 251 5.43 -5.42 11.81
CA TYR A 251 5.84 -4.73 10.58
C TYR A 251 7.18 -5.23 10.05
N SER A 252 8.19 -5.42 10.92
CA SER A 252 9.55 -5.83 10.51
C SER A 252 9.52 -7.08 9.65
N GLY A 253 8.97 -8.18 10.15
CA GLY A 253 8.92 -9.44 9.40
C GLY A 253 8.12 -9.37 8.10
N ASN A 254 7.11 -8.49 8.02
CA ASN A 254 6.38 -8.25 6.77
C ASN A 254 7.18 -7.39 5.78
N ILE A 255 7.86 -6.35 6.27
CA ILE A 255 8.76 -5.50 5.49
C ILE A 255 9.92 -6.34 4.94
N ASP A 256 10.51 -7.20 5.77
CA ASP A 256 11.58 -8.12 5.38
C ASP A 256 11.10 -9.09 4.30
N ARG A 257 9.87 -9.61 4.40
CA ARG A 257 9.27 -10.44 3.34
C ARG A 257 9.22 -9.68 2.00
N TYR A 258 8.73 -8.44 2.01
CA TYR A 258 8.70 -7.60 0.80
C TYR A 258 10.11 -7.35 0.23
N ASN A 259 11.04 -6.95 1.09
CA ASN A 259 12.43 -6.69 0.69
C ASN A 259 13.08 -7.95 0.09
N ASN A 260 12.88 -9.11 0.70
CA ASN A 260 13.43 -10.38 0.21
C ASN A 260 12.83 -10.75 -1.15
N VAL A 261 11.50 -10.74 -1.29
CA VAL A 261 10.83 -11.06 -2.55
C VAL A 261 11.26 -10.10 -3.66
N PHE A 262 11.28 -8.79 -3.38
CA PHE A 262 11.64 -7.80 -4.39
C PHE A 262 13.13 -7.86 -4.73
N SER A 263 14.00 -8.14 -3.77
CA SER A 263 15.43 -8.36 -4.03
C SER A 263 15.66 -9.56 -4.93
N THR A 264 14.99 -10.68 -4.69
CA THR A 264 15.10 -11.86 -5.56
C THR A 264 14.57 -11.57 -6.97
N MET A 265 13.48 -10.82 -7.09
CA MET A 265 12.81 -10.60 -8.38
C MET A 265 13.43 -9.48 -9.21
N PHE A 266 14.03 -8.47 -8.57
CA PHE A 266 14.51 -7.25 -9.22
C PHE A 266 15.99 -6.93 -8.93
N GLY A 267 16.65 -7.70 -8.06
CA GLY A 267 17.97 -7.36 -7.51
C GLY A 267 19.17 -7.67 -8.39
N GLU A 268 19.06 -8.62 -9.33
CA GLU A 268 20.22 -9.27 -9.98
C GLU A 268 20.69 -8.71 -11.34
N LYS A 269 20.29 -7.50 -11.76
CA LYS A 269 20.78 -6.93 -13.05
C LYS A 269 21.58 -5.64 -12.93
N VAL A 270 22.33 -5.46 -11.85
CA VAL A 270 23.32 -4.38 -11.72
C VAL A 270 24.63 -4.98 -11.20
N GLU A 271 25.30 -5.74 -12.06
CA GLU A 271 26.73 -6.02 -11.90
C GLU A 271 27.53 -4.78 -12.37
N ASP A 272 28.66 -4.53 -11.73
CA ASP A 272 29.72 -3.57 -12.12
C ASP A 272 29.62 -2.06 -11.81
N SER A 273 29.06 -1.65 -10.67
CA SER A 273 29.46 -0.36 -10.08
C SER A 273 30.08 -0.55 -8.69
N LEU A 274 31.40 -0.33 -8.62
CA LEU A 274 32.35 -0.60 -7.53
C LEU A 274 32.12 0.11 -6.18
N GLU A 275 30.98 0.76 -5.97
CA GLU A 275 30.62 1.35 -4.68
C GLU A 275 29.21 0.92 -4.27
N ARG A 276 29.08 -0.28 -3.69
CA ARG A 276 27.83 -0.73 -3.09
C ARG A 276 27.59 0.05 -1.79
N LYS A 277 26.90 1.19 -1.87
CA LYS A 277 26.09 1.63 -0.73
C LYS A 277 25.07 0.51 -0.43
N PRO A 278 24.84 0.14 0.85
CA PRO A 278 23.76 -0.78 1.18
C PRO A 278 22.47 -0.26 0.56
N ARG A 279 21.85 -1.06 -0.32
CA ARG A 279 20.56 -0.69 -0.91
C ARG A 279 19.59 -0.45 0.23
N GLU A 280 19.08 0.78 0.34
CA GLU A 280 17.86 1.04 1.08
C GLU A 280 16.79 0.05 0.56
N GLY A 281 16.05 -0.58 1.46
CA GLY A 281 15.06 -1.59 1.10
C GLY A 281 13.99 -1.06 0.13
N PHE A 282 13.23 -1.95 -0.49
CA PHE A 282 12.13 -1.60 -1.40
C PHE A 282 10.90 -1.02 -0.70
N VAL A 283 10.91 -1.00 0.64
CA VAL A 283 9.82 -0.50 1.48
C VAL A 283 10.26 0.74 2.25
N HIS A 284 9.60 1.86 1.98
CA HIS A 284 9.75 3.10 2.72
C HIS A 284 8.80 3.11 3.92
N ILE A 285 9.31 3.47 5.08
CA ILE A 285 8.52 3.51 6.32
C ILE A 285 8.09 4.94 6.60
N VAL A 286 6.80 5.14 6.83
CA VAL A 286 6.20 6.42 7.22
C VAL A 286 5.50 6.25 8.56
N PRO A 287 6.07 6.73 9.68
CA PRO A 287 5.34 6.75 10.94
C PRO A 287 4.05 7.57 10.82
N ILE A 288 2.92 7.06 11.31
CA ILE A 288 1.62 7.72 11.15
C ILE A 288 1.61 9.08 11.84
N GLU A 289 2.28 9.19 12.99
CA GLU A 289 2.48 10.43 13.73
C GLU A 289 3.17 11.52 12.89
N ASN A 290 4.00 11.13 11.91
CA ASN A 290 4.72 12.04 11.04
C ASN A 290 3.84 12.65 9.95
N GLN A 291 2.71 12.01 9.60
CA GLN A 291 1.83 12.49 8.52
C GLN A 291 1.16 13.83 8.85
N SER A 292 1.04 14.15 10.13
CA SER A 292 0.47 15.42 10.60
C SER A 292 1.47 16.59 10.65
N ARG A 293 2.76 16.33 10.40
CA ARG A 293 3.84 17.32 10.59
C ARG A 293 4.62 17.50 9.29
N GLY A 294 4.50 18.65 8.66
CA GLY A 294 5.12 18.94 7.35
C GLY A 294 6.58 18.53 7.24
N LEU A 295 7.43 18.91 8.21
CA LEU A 295 8.84 18.54 8.22
C LEU A 295 9.07 17.01 8.24
N LEU A 296 8.29 16.27 9.02
CA LEU A 296 8.45 14.82 9.15
C LEU A 296 7.85 14.08 7.95
N LEU A 297 6.74 14.58 7.41
CA LEU A 297 6.12 14.06 6.19
C LEU A 297 7.05 14.27 4.98
N LYS A 298 7.72 15.43 4.88
CA LYS A 298 8.75 15.69 3.88
C LYS A 298 9.88 14.68 3.97
N GLY A 299 10.49 14.52 5.15
CA GLY A 299 11.56 13.55 5.35
C GLY A 299 11.17 12.12 4.95
N ALA A 300 9.91 11.75 5.14
CA ALA A 300 9.40 10.44 4.77
C ALA A 300 9.07 10.29 3.27
N LEU A 301 8.57 11.35 2.61
CA LEU A 301 8.19 11.35 1.20
C LEU A 301 9.34 11.65 0.24
N HIS A 302 10.36 12.37 0.71
CA HIS A 302 11.50 12.78 -0.11
C HIS A 302 12.22 11.60 -0.79
N PRO A 303 12.58 10.51 -0.08
CA PRO A 303 13.22 9.35 -0.71
C PRO A 303 12.35 8.72 -1.80
N ILE A 304 11.02 8.69 -1.60
CA ILE A 304 10.07 8.12 -2.54
C ILE A 304 10.02 8.94 -3.84
N PHE A 305 9.90 10.26 -3.71
CA PHE A 305 9.89 11.16 -4.86
C PHE A 305 11.26 11.21 -5.55
N ALA A 306 12.36 11.23 -4.80
CA ALA A 306 13.72 11.15 -5.30
C ALA A 306 13.94 9.92 -6.19
N ASP A 307 13.52 8.75 -5.71
CA ASP A 307 13.59 7.50 -6.47
C ASP A 307 12.73 7.55 -7.75
N CYS A 308 11.49 8.04 -7.65
CA CYS A 308 10.61 8.22 -8.81
C CYS A 308 11.21 9.17 -9.87
N MET A 309 11.81 10.27 -9.44
CA MET A 309 12.46 11.25 -10.33
C MET A 309 13.71 10.67 -10.98
N ALA A 310 14.58 10.02 -10.20
CA ALA A 310 15.80 9.40 -10.71
C ALA A 310 15.49 8.39 -11.84
N ARG A 311 14.41 7.64 -11.69
CA ARG A 311 13.92 6.69 -12.70
C ARG A 311 13.36 7.37 -13.95
N SER A 312 12.70 8.51 -13.79
CA SER A 312 12.22 9.32 -14.93
C SER A 312 13.36 10.00 -15.69
N ALA A 313 14.39 10.47 -14.98
CA ALA A 313 15.56 11.14 -15.57
C ALA A 313 16.38 10.22 -16.47
N ARG A 314 16.51 8.94 -16.12
CA ARG A 314 17.19 7.94 -16.97
C ARG A 314 16.53 7.74 -18.34
N ARG A 315 15.29 8.22 -18.54
CA ARG A 315 14.55 8.13 -19.80
C ARG A 315 14.70 9.36 -20.71
N GLY A 316 15.49 10.38 -20.33
CA GLY A 316 15.74 11.55 -21.17
C GLY A 316 16.96 12.38 -20.75
N SER A 317 17.85 12.68 -21.69
CA SER A 317 19.21 13.24 -21.46
C SER A 317 19.31 14.70 -20.96
N LYS A 318 18.23 15.35 -20.53
CA LYS A 318 18.22 16.79 -20.18
C LYS A 318 17.68 17.12 -18.78
N GLN A 319 17.72 16.21 -17.80
CA GLN A 319 17.00 16.40 -16.51
C GLN A 319 17.84 16.75 -15.26
N SER A 320 19.17 16.89 -15.32
CA SER A 320 20.00 16.99 -14.09
C SER A 320 19.80 18.26 -13.23
N GLY A 321 19.43 19.40 -13.81
CA GLY A 321 19.15 20.64 -13.05
C GLY A 321 17.75 20.72 -12.43
N TYR A 322 16.85 19.77 -12.73
CA TYR A 322 15.40 19.92 -12.53
C TYR A 322 14.87 19.24 -11.26
N ALA A 323 15.65 18.36 -10.64
CA ALA A 323 15.23 17.63 -9.46
C ALA A 323 15.09 18.56 -8.23
N ALA A 324 15.95 19.58 -8.11
CA ALA A 324 15.92 20.51 -6.98
C ALA A 324 14.65 21.38 -6.97
N ASP A 325 14.28 21.96 -8.11
CA ASP A 325 13.08 22.82 -8.24
C ASP A 325 11.78 22.03 -8.02
N LEU A 326 11.77 20.77 -8.46
CA LEU A 326 10.64 19.86 -8.24
C LEU A 326 10.50 19.46 -6.78
N MET A 327 11.62 19.14 -6.10
CA MET A 327 11.61 18.87 -4.67
C MET A 327 11.15 20.09 -3.86
N ALA A 328 11.57 21.30 -4.22
CA ALA A 328 11.07 22.52 -3.61
C ALA A 328 9.55 22.71 -3.84
N SER A 329 9.04 22.32 -5.00
CA SER A 329 7.60 22.34 -5.30
C SER A 329 6.82 21.32 -4.46
N ILE A 330 7.36 20.12 -4.28
CA ILE A 330 6.82 19.09 -3.39
C ILE A 330 6.81 19.60 -1.94
N ASP A 331 7.89 20.26 -1.52
CA ASP A 331 8.02 20.81 -0.17
C ASP A 331 6.98 21.88 0.12
N CYS A 332 6.83 22.84 -0.79
CA CYS A 332 5.81 23.88 -0.69
C CYS A 332 4.40 23.26 -0.66
N ALA A 333 4.15 22.25 -1.48
CA ALA A 333 2.87 21.56 -1.51
C ALA A 333 2.59 20.81 -0.20
N ILE A 334 3.58 20.11 0.37
CA ILE A 334 3.45 19.44 1.67
C ILE A 334 3.19 20.47 2.78
N ASP A 335 3.93 21.59 2.78
CA ASP A 335 3.71 22.66 3.77
C ASP A 335 2.29 23.21 3.68
N ASN A 336 1.79 23.48 2.47
CA ASN A 336 0.43 23.98 2.26
C ASN A 336 -0.61 22.98 2.78
N VAL A 337 -0.42 21.68 2.50
CA VAL A 337 -1.33 20.64 2.98
C VAL A 337 -1.29 20.49 4.51
N CYS A 338 -0.14 20.70 5.15
CA CYS A 338 0.02 20.63 6.60
C CYS A 338 -0.37 21.92 7.34
N THR A 339 -0.38 23.07 6.66
CA THR A 339 -0.76 24.39 7.22
C THR A 339 -2.23 24.72 7.00
N GLU A 340 -2.82 24.26 5.89
CA GLU A 340 -4.26 24.30 5.71
C GLU A 340 -4.90 23.42 6.76
N ASP A 341 -5.97 23.93 7.38
CA ASP A 341 -6.86 23.25 8.32
C ASP A 341 -7.55 22.01 7.70
N ASN A 342 -7.04 21.46 6.60
CA ASN A 342 -7.43 20.18 6.01
C ASN A 342 -7.38 19.06 7.05
N PHE A 343 -6.44 19.11 8.01
CA PHE A 343 -6.44 18.18 9.15
C PHE A 343 -7.65 18.36 10.06
N ASN A 344 -8.10 19.60 10.29
CA ASN A 344 -9.31 19.88 11.05
C ASN A 344 -10.58 19.59 10.23
N THR A 345 -10.54 19.75 8.92
CA THR A 345 -11.67 19.49 8.00
C THR A 345 -11.88 17.99 7.77
N SER A 346 -10.80 17.20 7.63
CA SER A 346 -10.86 15.73 7.62
C SER A 346 -11.36 15.17 8.95
N ARG A 347 -10.87 15.74 10.07
CA ARG A 347 -11.33 15.41 11.43
C ARG A 347 -12.80 15.79 11.68
N ARG A 348 -13.31 16.84 11.04
CA ARG A 348 -14.72 17.28 11.10
C ARG A 348 -15.65 16.49 10.19
N ARG A 349 -15.20 16.04 9.01
CA ARG A 349 -16.03 15.33 8.03
C ARG A 349 -16.49 13.94 8.50
N ASN A 350 -15.87 13.36 9.53
CA ASN A 350 -16.23 12.04 10.06
C ASN A 350 -16.33 12.01 11.60
N SER A 351 -16.94 13.04 12.18
CA SER A 351 -17.56 12.93 13.52
C SER A 351 -18.89 12.16 13.49
N GLY A 352 -19.16 11.39 12.42
CA GLY A 352 -20.14 10.32 12.48
C GLY A 352 -19.80 9.47 13.70
N ARG A 353 -20.78 9.23 14.56
CA ARG A 353 -20.67 8.36 15.74
C ARG A 353 -20.03 7.05 15.31
N SER A 354 -18.69 6.97 15.34
CA SER A 354 -17.99 5.71 15.51
C SER A 354 -18.67 5.11 16.72
N LEU A 355 -19.39 4.02 16.51
CA LEU A 355 -20.08 3.27 17.55
C LEU A 355 -18.97 2.81 18.50
N ALA A 356 -18.59 3.65 19.46
CA ALA A 356 -17.68 3.26 20.50
C ALA A 356 -18.45 2.23 21.32
N ASN A 357 -18.30 0.96 20.96
CA ASN A 357 -18.84 -0.12 21.75
C ASN A 357 -17.92 -0.25 22.96
N MET A 358 -18.30 0.41 24.06
CA MET A 358 -17.58 0.41 25.32
C MET A 358 -17.34 -1.02 25.84
N ASP A 359 -18.22 -1.96 25.49
CA ASP A 359 -18.13 -3.36 25.90
C ASP A 359 -16.99 -4.12 25.18
N LEU A 360 -16.42 -3.53 24.13
CA LEU A 360 -15.32 -4.10 23.34
C LEU A 360 -14.01 -3.32 23.52
N GLU A 361 -13.92 -2.42 24.50
CA GLU A 361 -12.67 -1.77 24.84
C GLU A 361 -11.67 -2.79 25.43
N PRO A 362 -10.42 -2.83 24.94
CA PRO A 362 -9.38 -3.70 25.51
C PRO A 362 -9.20 -3.49 27.01
N SER A 363 -9.13 -4.57 27.78
CA SER A 363 -8.77 -4.49 29.20
C SER A 363 -7.28 -4.15 29.36
N SER A 364 -6.86 -3.68 30.55
CA SER A 364 -5.43 -3.49 30.83
C SER A 364 -4.62 -4.78 30.66
N SER A 365 -5.21 -5.94 31.03
CA SER A 365 -4.58 -7.24 30.83
C SER A 365 -4.37 -7.57 29.35
N ASP A 366 -5.32 -7.21 28.48
CA ASP A 366 -5.19 -7.40 27.04
C ASP A 366 -4.06 -6.54 26.46
N LEU A 367 -3.96 -5.29 26.91
CA LEU A 367 -2.90 -4.37 26.46
C LEU A 367 -1.52 -4.86 26.91
N ASP A 368 -1.41 -5.36 28.15
CA ASP A 368 -0.17 -5.96 28.66
C ASP A 368 0.22 -7.23 27.88
N GLU A 369 -0.76 -8.08 27.52
CA GLU A 369 -0.52 -9.28 26.72
C GLU A 369 -0.02 -8.91 25.31
N LEU A 370 -0.64 -7.91 24.66
CA LEU A 370 -0.19 -7.40 23.37
C LEU A 370 1.22 -6.78 23.45
N ALA A 371 1.49 -6.00 24.49
CA ALA A 371 2.80 -5.38 24.69
C ALA A 371 3.90 -6.45 24.82
N LYS A 372 3.71 -7.43 25.72
CA LYS A 372 4.63 -8.57 25.89
C LYS A 372 4.82 -9.33 24.58
N TYR A 373 3.73 -9.58 23.87
CA TYR A 373 3.76 -10.27 22.59
C TYR A 373 4.59 -9.52 21.54
N PHE A 374 4.40 -8.21 21.37
CA PHE A 374 5.15 -7.45 20.37
C PHE A 374 6.60 -7.17 20.80
N GLU A 375 6.88 -7.04 22.09
CA GLU A 375 8.24 -6.90 22.62
C GLU A 375 9.08 -8.16 22.42
N SER A 376 8.52 -9.34 22.69
CA SER A 376 9.23 -10.61 22.52
C SER A 376 9.62 -10.90 21.06
N ASN A 377 9.06 -10.15 20.10
CA ASN A 377 9.38 -10.26 18.68
C ASN A 377 10.39 -9.20 18.21
N LYS A 378 10.80 -8.22 19.04
CA LYS A 378 11.84 -7.23 18.68
C LYS A 378 13.26 -7.79 18.81
N THR A 379 13.44 -8.86 19.58
CA THR A 379 14.74 -9.49 19.89
C THR A 379 15.15 -10.58 18.89
N ARG A 380 14.43 -10.70 17.76
CA ARG A 380 14.76 -11.56 16.62
C ARG A 380 14.88 -10.69 15.38
#